data_AF-A0A5C2RWN8-F1
#
_entry.id   AF-A0A5C2RWN8-F1
#
_cell.length_a   1.000
_cell.length_b   1.000
_cell.length_c   1.000
_cell.angle_alpha   90.00
_cell.angle_beta   90.00
_cell.angle_gamma   90.00
#
_symmetry.space_group_name_H-M   'P 1'
#
loop_
_entity.id
_entity.type
_entity.pdbx_description
1 polymer ?
#
loop_
_entity_poly.entity_id
_entity_poly.type
_entity_poly.pdbx_seq_one_letter_code
_entity_poly.pdbx_strand_id
1 'polypeptide(L)'
;FSGGGFSNIFPRPTYQSAAVENYLNTIGGTNAGLFNSSGRAFPDISARGVNYLTEINGSFWTIDGTSASAPVIASIVALLNDTRLNLGLPSLGFINLLLYSQQGAAALNDVTSGSNPGCGTQGFPAVGGWNPA
;
A
#
# COMPACT_ATOMS: atom_id res chain seq x y z
N PHE A 1 6.40 -2.96 -11.05
CA PHE A 1 5.08 -2.38 -11.35
C PHE A 1 4.20 -2.55 -10.12
N SER A 2 3.36 -1.56 -9.81
CA SER A 2 2.46 -1.53 -8.67
C SER A 2 1.26 -0.67 -9.04
N GLY A 3 0.07 -0.98 -8.51
CA GLY A 3 -1.13 -0.19 -8.74
C GLY A 3 -1.32 0.81 -7.60
N GLY A 4 -1.56 2.06 -7.92
CA GLY A 4 -1.81 3.11 -6.94
C GLY A 4 -2.41 4.36 -7.56
N GLY A 5 -2.94 5.23 -6.71
CA GLY A 5 -3.55 6.49 -7.14
C GLY A 5 -4.68 6.94 -6.24
N PHE A 6 -5.64 7.67 -6.82
CA PHE A 6 -6.72 8.32 -6.10
C PHE A 6 -8.08 8.00 -6.73
N SER A 7 -9.06 7.70 -5.88
CA SER A 7 -10.41 7.34 -6.31
C SER A 7 -11.20 8.53 -6.85
N ASN A 8 -11.94 8.32 -7.93
CA ASN A 8 -12.99 9.26 -8.40
C ASN A 8 -14.38 8.99 -7.79
N ILE A 9 -14.48 7.97 -6.93
CA ILE A 9 -15.77 7.48 -6.40
C ILE A 9 -15.84 7.70 -4.89
N PHE A 10 -14.79 7.29 -4.17
CA PHE A 10 -14.77 7.33 -2.72
C PHE A 10 -14.01 8.55 -2.22
N PRO A 11 -14.60 9.39 -1.35
CA PRO A 11 -13.89 10.52 -0.76
C PRO A 11 -12.76 10.01 0.14
N ARG A 12 -11.76 10.86 0.34
CA ARG A 12 -10.64 10.59 1.25
C ARG A 12 -11.16 10.30 2.68
N PRO A 13 -10.91 9.10 3.23
CA PRO A 13 -11.24 8.84 4.63
C PRO A 13 -10.32 9.63 5.56
N THR A 14 -10.84 10.03 6.72
CA THR A 14 -10.13 10.91 7.67
C THR A 14 -8.84 10.32 8.20
N TYR A 15 -8.76 8.99 8.34
CA TYR A 15 -7.56 8.31 8.84
C TYR A 15 -6.35 8.48 7.92
N GLN A 16 -6.53 8.71 6.62
CA GLN A 16 -5.41 8.89 5.68
C GLN A 16 -5.14 10.37 5.35
N SER A 17 -5.91 11.32 5.89
CA SER A 17 -5.83 12.73 5.47
C SER A 17 -4.44 13.33 5.68
N ALA A 18 -3.86 13.18 6.87
CA ALA A 18 -2.54 13.74 7.17
C ALA A 18 -1.44 13.16 6.25
N ALA A 19 -1.48 11.85 6.02
CA ALA A 19 -0.53 11.16 5.15
C ALA A 19 -0.65 11.62 3.69
N VAL A 20 -1.87 11.72 3.18
CA VAL A 20 -2.14 12.17 1.81
C VAL A 20 -1.79 13.65 1.62
N GLU A 21 -2.13 14.51 2.58
CA GLU A 21 -1.80 15.94 2.52
C GLU A 21 -0.29 16.16 2.51
N ASN A 22 0.45 15.42 3.34
CA ASN A 22 1.90 15.45 3.32
C ASN A 22 2.47 15.05 1.94
N TYR A 23 1.93 13.97 1.35
CA TYR A 23 2.33 13.53 0.02
C TYR A 23 2.03 14.59 -1.06
N LEU A 24 0.81 15.14 -1.09
CA LEU A 24 0.41 16.17 -2.04
C LEU A 24 1.28 17.44 -1.94
N ASN A 25 1.61 17.86 -0.72
CA ASN A 25 2.53 18.97 -0.49
C ASN A 25 3.95 18.66 -1.00
N THR A 26 4.41 17.41 -0.83
CA THR A 26 5.74 16.96 -1.26
C THR A 26 5.88 16.94 -2.77
N ILE A 27 4.87 16.45 -3.50
CA ILE A 27 4.93 16.35 -4.96
C ILE A 27 4.58 17.66 -5.69
N GLY A 28 3.99 18.62 -4.98
CA GLY A 28 3.60 19.92 -5.53
C GLY A 28 2.71 19.79 -6.77
N GLY A 29 3.10 20.44 -7.87
CA GLY A 29 2.37 20.43 -9.14
C GLY A 29 2.53 19.15 -9.99
N THR A 30 3.27 18.15 -9.51
CA THR A 30 3.47 16.90 -10.25
C THR A 30 2.13 16.23 -10.52
N ASN A 31 1.85 15.89 -11.79
CA ASN A 31 0.59 15.30 -12.25
C ASN A 31 -0.67 16.15 -11.95
N ALA A 32 -0.53 17.47 -11.79
CA ALA A 32 -1.67 18.36 -11.55
C ALA A 32 -2.74 18.21 -12.65
N GLY A 33 -4.00 18.08 -12.23
CA GLY A 33 -5.15 17.88 -13.12
C GLY A 33 -5.33 16.45 -13.66
N LEU A 34 -4.41 15.53 -13.38
CA LEU A 34 -4.47 14.14 -13.87
C LEU A 34 -5.13 13.16 -12.89
N PHE A 35 -5.42 13.58 -11.65
CA PHE A 35 -6.03 12.74 -10.63
C PHE A 35 -6.92 13.55 -9.66
N ASN A 36 -7.83 12.87 -8.97
CA ASN A 36 -8.68 13.47 -7.95
C ASN A 36 -7.99 13.51 -6.59
N SER A 37 -7.36 14.63 -6.23
CA SER A 37 -6.64 14.80 -4.96
C SER A 37 -7.51 14.69 -3.71
N SER A 38 -8.84 14.77 -3.84
CA SER A 38 -9.81 14.63 -2.76
C SER A 38 -10.28 13.18 -2.52
N GLY A 39 -9.85 12.23 -3.36
CA GLY A 39 -10.27 10.83 -3.30
C GLY A 39 -9.53 9.97 -2.27
N ARG A 40 -10.09 8.80 -1.95
CA ARG A 40 -9.36 7.71 -1.28
C ARG A 40 -8.13 7.38 -2.09
N ALA A 41 -6.98 7.38 -1.43
CA ALA A 41 -5.68 7.27 -2.07
C ALA A 41 -5.04 5.95 -1.64
N PHE A 42 -4.46 5.19 -2.57
CA PHE A 42 -4.03 3.81 -2.35
C PHE A 42 -2.71 3.52 -3.10
N PRO A 43 -1.95 2.47 -2.72
CA PRO A 43 -2.23 1.46 -1.69
C PRO A 43 -2.10 1.98 -0.24
N ASP A 44 -2.54 1.19 0.74
CA ASP A 44 -2.30 1.49 2.17
C ASP A 44 -0.91 0.99 2.62
N ILE A 45 -0.50 -0.17 2.10
CA ILE A 45 0.79 -0.83 2.33
C ILE A 45 1.20 -1.63 1.09
N SER A 46 2.48 -1.95 1.00
CA SER A 46 3.04 -2.76 -0.09
C SER A 46 3.85 -3.93 0.47
N ALA A 47 4.05 -4.94 -0.39
CA ALA A 47 4.98 -6.03 -0.18
C ALA A 47 5.60 -6.38 -1.53
N ARG A 48 6.70 -7.14 -1.53
CA ARG A 48 7.36 -7.61 -2.75
C ARG A 48 6.29 -8.19 -3.70
N GLY A 49 6.34 -7.78 -4.96
CA GLY A 49 5.38 -8.18 -5.99
C GLY A 49 6.04 -8.83 -7.21
N VAL A 50 7.29 -9.27 -7.09
CA VAL A 50 8.05 -9.86 -8.20
C VAL A 50 8.89 -11.03 -7.75
N ASN A 51 9.12 -11.96 -8.67
CA ASN A 51 9.97 -13.12 -8.51
C ASN A 51 9.53 -14.11 -7.42
N TYR A 52 8.23 -14.40 -7.34
CA TYR A 52 7.74 -15.48 -6.48
C TYR A 52 7.85 -16.82 -7.19
N LEU A 53 8.62 -17.74 -6.63
CA LEU A 53 8.64 -19.13 -7.09
C LEU A 53 7.33 -19.81 -6.68
N THR A 54 6.58 -20.31 -7.65
CA THR A 54 5.26 -20.91 -7.44
C THR A 54 5.13 -22.18 -8.26
N GLU A 55 4.68 -23.25 -7.62
CA GLU A 55 4.34 -24.49 -8.32
C GLU A 55 2.91 -24.37 -8.86
N ILE A 56 2.76 -24.61 -10.17
CA ILE A 56 1.48 -24.58 -10.88
C ILE A 56 1.44 -25.82 -11.78
N ASN A 57 0.54 -26.75 -11.48
CA ASN A 57 0.31 -27.99 -12.24
C ASN A 57 1.59 -28.83 -12.44
N GLY A 58 2.34 -29.06 -11.36
CA GLY A 58 3.57 -29.87 -11.32
C GLY A 58 4.83 -29.15 -11.79
N SER A 59 4.74 -27.87 -12.18
CA SER A 59 5.86 -27.11 -12.73
C SER A 59 6.11 -25.82 -11.94
N PHE A 60 7.37 -25.46 -11.77
CA PHE A 60 7.75 -24.22 -11.12
C PHE A 60 7.77 -23.05 -12.09
N TRP A 61 7.12 -21.96 -11.68
CA TRP A 61 7.04 -20.70 -12.39
C TRP A 61 7.52 -19.57 -11.48
N THR A 62 8.03 -18.52 -12.09
CA THR A 62 8.23 -17.24 -11.43
C THR A 62 7.04 -16.34 -11.75
N ILE A 63 6.29 -15.93 -10.73
CA ILE A 63 5.12 -15.07 -10.88
C ILE A 63 5.37 -13.68 -10.27
N ASP A 64 4.74 -12.69 -10.90
CA ASP A 64 4.76 -11.29 -10.49
C ASP A 64 3.33 -10.79 -10.31
N GLY A 65 3.19 -9.66 -9.63
CA GLY A 65 1.95 -8.93 -9.42
C GLY A 65 1.61 -8.68 -7.96
N THR A 66 0.77 -7.69 -7.73
CA THR A 66 0.21 -7.40 -6.40
C THR A 66 -0.67 -8.55 -5.89
N SER A 67 -1.13 -9.44 -6.78
CA SER A 67 -1.74 -10.72 -6.42
C SER A 67 -0.82 -11.62 -5.57
N ALA A 68 0.50 -11.49 -5.69
CA ALA A 68 1.46 -12.18 -4.82
C ALA A 68 1.73 -11.38 -3.53
N SER A 69 1.69 -10.04 -3.58
CA SER A 69 1.84 -9.18 -2.41
C SER A 69 0.70 -9.36 -1.38
N ALA A 70 -0.55 -9.47 -1.85
CA ALA A 70 -1.72 -9.60 -1.00
C ALA A 70 -1.68 -10.81 -0.03
N PRO A 71 -1.41 -12.06 -0.46
CA PRO A 71 -1.32 -13.20 0.45
C PRO A 71 -0.10 -13.12 1.39
N VAL A 72 0.98 -12.43 1.03
CA VAL A 72 2.10 -12.17 1.95
C VAL A 72 1.63 -11.30 3.11
N ILE A 73 0.96 -10.18 2.82
CA ILE A 73 0.39 -9.32 3.86
C ILE A 73 -0.66 -10.08 4.69
N ALA A 74 -1.53 -10.86 4.06
CA ALA A 74 -2.53 -11.66 4.77
C ALA A 74 -1.87 -12.65 5.75
N SER A 75 -0.76 -13.28 5.36
CA SER A 75 -0.02 -14.20 6.21
C SER A 75 0.63 -13.50 7.41
N ILE A 76 1.19 -12.29 7.21
CA ILE A 76 1.72 -11.47 8.30
C ILE A 76 0.61 -11.10 9.28
N VAL A 77 -0.54 -10.63 8.79
CA VAL A 77 -1.70 -10.29 9.63
C VAL A 77 -2.22 -11.53 10.38
N ALA A 78 -2.21 -12.71 9.75
CA ALA A 78 -2.58 -13.95 10.41
C ALA A 78 -1.66 -14.29 11.59
N LEU A 79 -0.34 -14.15 11.43
CA LEU A 79 0.64 -14.36 12.52
C LEU A 79 0.48 -13.33 13.67
N LEU A 80 0.19 -12.08 13.32
CA LEU A 80 -0.13 -11.06 14.33
C LEU A 80 -1.42 -11.39 15.09
N ASN A 81 -2.44 -11.88 14.38
CA ASN A 81 -3.69 -12.33 14.99
C ASN A 81 -3.48 -13.55 15.88
N ASP A 82 -2.69 -14.54 15.46
CA ASP A 82 -2.33 -15.70 16.29
C ASP A 82 -1.71 -15.26 17.62
N THR A 83 -0.71 -14.37 17.56
CA THR A 83 -0.08 -13.81 18.76
C THR A 83 -1.10 -13.10 19.66
N ARG A 84 -1.99 -12.29 19.10
CA ARG A 84 -3.03 -11.57 19.86
C ARG A 84 -4.00 -12.52 20.52
N LEU A 85 -4.47 -13.54 19.80
CA LEU A 85 -5.41 -14.53 20.33
C LEU A 85 -4.79 -15.36 21.45
N ASN A 86 -3.50 -15.72 21.34
CA ASN A 86 -2.75 -16.39 22.41
C ASN A 86 -2.60 -15.52 23.68
N LEU A 87 -2.71 -14.19 23.55
CA LEU A 87 -2.75 -13.24 24.66
C LEU A 87 -4.18 -12.88 25.12
N GLY A 88 -5.21 -13.56 24.60
CA GLY A 88 -6.61 -13.27 24.92
C GLY A 88 -7.13 -11.95 24.34
N LEU A 89 -6.45 -11.38 23.35
CA LEU A 89 -6.83 -10.14 22.66
C LEU A 89 -7.67 -10.44 21.40
N PRO A 90 -8.56 -9.54 20.97
CA PRO A 90 -9.29 -9.70 19.71
C PRO A 90 -8.36 -9.58 18.50
N SER A 91 -8.74 -10.18 17.37
CA SER A 91 -8.04 -9.99 16.09
C SER A 91 -7.98 -8.52 15.66
N LEU A 92 -7.05 -8.19 14.78
CA LEU A 92 -6.81 -6.83 14.30
C LEU A 92 -7.99 -6.22 13.50
N GLY A 93 -8.78 -7.04 12.80
CA GLY A 93 -9.92 -6.56 12.01
C GLY A 93 -9.53 -5.55 10.93
N PHE A 94 -10.20 -4.39 10.91
CA PHE A 94 -9.91 -3.31 9.97
C PHE A 94 -8.63 -2.55 10.37
N ILE A 95 -7.54 -2.84 9.66
CA ILE A 95 -6.20 -2.37 10.06
C ILE A 95 -5.82 -0.97 9.58
N ASN A 96 -6.57 -0.32 8.68
CA ASN A 96 -6.12 0.98 8.15
C ASN A 96 -5.98 2.04 9.24
N LEU A 97 -6.85 2.05 10.27
CA LEU A 97 -6.67 2.96 11.40
C LEU A 97 -5.34 2.76 12.13
N LEU A 98 -4.91 1.50 12.28
CA LEU A 98 -3.60 1.17 12.85
C LEU A 98 -2.47 1.58 11.90
N LEU A 99 -2.57 1.26 10.61
CA LEU A 99 -1.53 1.54 9.61
C LEU A 99 -1.20 3.04 9.51
N TYR A 100 -2.23 3.90 9.57
CA TYR A 100 -2.06 5.35 9.53
C TYR A 100 -1.78 5.99 10.91
N SER A 101 -1.70 5.20 11.98
CA SER A 101 -1.19 5.69 13.27
C SER A 101 0.33 5.84 13.25
N GLN A 102 0.88 6.64 14.16
CA GLN A 102 2.33 6.81 14.28
C GLN A 102 3.05 5.47 14.50
N GLN A 103 2.51 4.60 15.35
CA GLN A 103 3.10 3.29 15.67
C GLN A 103 3.02 2.33 14.48
N GLY A 104 1.88 2.30 13.77
CA GLY A 104 1.72 1.46 12.60
C GLY A 104 2.63 1.87 11.46
N ALA A 105 2.71 3.16 11.17
CA ALA A 105 3.62 3.69 10.15
C ALA A 105 5.09 3.41 10.50
N ALA A 106 5.49 3.60 11.76
CA ALA A 106 6.86 3.33 12.21
C ALA A 106 7.24 1.83 12.22
N ALA A 107 6.25 0.93 12.22
CA ALA A 107 6.47 -0.51 12.16
C ALA A 107 6.73 -1.02 10.72
N LEU A 108 6.53 -0.18 9.71
CA LEU A 108 6.71 -0.52 8.30
C LEU A 108 8.05 0.01 7.78
N ASN A 109 8.57 -0.64 6.74
CA ASN A 109 9.71 -0.12 5.99
C ASN A 109 9.24 0.93 4.97
N ASP A 110 9.79 2.13 5.04
CA ASP A 110 9.49 3.21 4.10
C ASP A 110 10.12 2.96 2.72
N VAL A 111 9.31 3.00 1.67
CA VAL A 111 9.75 2.83 0.28
C VAL A 111 9.77 4.21 -0.37
N THR A 112 10.98 4.75 -0.54
CA THR A 112 11.20 6.16 -0.85
C THR A 112 11.74 6.42 -2.26
N SER A 113 11.78 5.40 -3.12
CA SER A 113 12.31 5.53 -4.48
C SER A 113 11.57 4.64 -5.48
N GLY A 114 11.57 5.08 -6.73
CA GLY A 114 10.81 4.47 -7.82
C GLY A 114 9.49 5.21 -8.11
N SER A 115 8.68 4.63 -8.98
CA SER A 115 7.36 5.13 -9.35
C SER A 115 6.48 4.02 -9.91
N ASN A 116 5.19 4.30 -10.13
CA ASN A 116 4.24 3.39 -10.77
C ASN A 116 3.78 3.87 -12.16
N PRO A 117 4.67 3.84 -13.18
CA PRO A 117 4.34 4.34 -14.51
C PRO A 117 3.18 3.59 -15.15
N GLY A 118 2.35 4.32 -15.90
CA GLY A 118 1.16 3.80 -16.57
C GLY A 118 0.59 4.84 -17.54
N CYS A 119 -0.11 4.37 -18.58
CA CYS A 119 -0.75 5.22 -19.59
C CYS A 119 0.20 6.26 -20.24
N GLY A 120 1.48 5.91 -20.40
CA GLY A 120 2.50 6.82 -20.97
C GLY A 120 3.03 7.89 -20.00
N THR A 121 2.65 7.83 -18.71
CA THR A 121 3.13 8.74 -17.66
C THR A 121 4.14 8.04 -16.74
N GLN A 122 4.90 8.82 -15.97
CA GLN A 122 5.76 8.29 -14.89
C GLN A 122 4.96 7.85 -13.65
N GLY A 123 3.63 8.03 -13.65
CA GLY A 123 2.78 7.76 -12.51
C GLY A 123 3.12 8.65 -11.31
N PHE A 124 2.89 8.11 -10.12
CA PHE A 124 3.22 8.74 -8.85
C PHE A 124 4.63 8.34 -8.41
N PRO A 125 5.49 9.30 -8.02
CA PRO A 125 6.79 8.99 -7.45
C PRO A 125 6.65 8.46 -6.01
N ALA A 126 7.45 7.47 -5.66
CA ALA A 126 7.67 7.11 -4.27
C ALA A 126 8.55 8.17 -3.60
N VAL A 127 8.15 8.60 -2.40
CA VAL A 127 8.83 9.63 -1.59
C VAL A 127 8.77 9.21 -0.12
N GLY A 128 9.46 9.94 0.76
CA GLY A 128 9.41 9.66 2.20
C GLY A 128 7.98 9.71 2.77
N GLY A 129 7.62 8.70 3.55
CA GLY A 129 6.29 8.51 4.11
C GLY A 129 5.31 7.83 3.14
N TRP A 130 4.02 7.89 3.46
CA TRP A 130 2.99 7.29 2.61
C TRP A 130 3.02 7.91 1.21
N ASN A 131 2.91 7.04 0.20
CA ASN A 131 2.84 7.44 -1.20
C ASN A 131 1.95 6.43 -2.00
N PRO A 132 1.35 6.85 -3.12
CA PRO A 132 0.45 6.03 -3.94
C PRO A 132 1.19 5.28 -5.05
N ALA A 133 2.44 4.84 -4.79
CA ALA A 133 3.28 4.10 -5.74
C ALA A 133 3.48 2.64 -5.31
#